data_AF-A0A841PEZ9-F1
#
_entry.id   AF-A0A841PEZ9-F1
#
_cell.length_a   1.000
_cell.length_b   1.000
_cell.length_c   1.000
_cell.angle_alpha   90.00
_cell.angle_beta   90.00
_cell.angle_gamma   90.00
#
_symmetry.space_group_name_H-M   'P 1'
#
loop_
_entity.id
_entity.type
_entity.pdbx_description
1 polymer ?
#
loop_
_entity_poly.entity_id
_entity_poly.type
_entity_poly.pdbx_seq_one_letter_code
_entity_poly.pdbx_strand_id
1 'polypeptide(L)'
;MSFGLSSGDLVGRWSLSFSDIDFVNDKPELARLGLAVHLKFFTAHGFFVQDHAAIPADGVLYLAELLGLEAEAVNHYDFSDGTARRHCAEILQHLGFRRLKRVDREQQTSWIAK
;
A
#
# COMPACT_ATOMS: atom_id res chain seq x y z
N MET A 1 -4.76 -3.82 19.84
CA MET A 1 -4.98 -5.21 19.41
C MET A 1 -3.96 -5.51 18.34
N SER A 2 -3.02 -6.42 18.59
CA SER A 2 -2.04 -6.81 17.55
C SER A 2 -2.73 -7.82 16.64
N PHE A 3 -2.97 -7.43 15.38
CA PHE A 3 -3.48 -8.33 14.35
C PHE A 3 -2.30 -9.15 13.84
N GLY A 4 -1.95 -10.22 14.57
CA GLY A 4 -1.01 -11.22 14.03
C GLY A 4 -1.62 -11.84 12.79
N LEU A 5 -0.93 -11.72 11.65
CA LEU A 5 -1.42 -12.27 10.38
C LEU A 5 -1.03 -13.75 10.31
N SER A 6 -1.93 -14.60 9.84
CA SER A 6 -1.56 -15.98 9.52
C SER A 6 -0.51 -15.99 8.41
N SER A 7 0.41 -16.96 8.41
CA SER A 7 1.44 -17.10 7.37
C SER A 7 0.86 -17.13 5.95
N GLY A 8 -0.33 -17.73 5.77
CA GLY A 8 -1.05 -17.71 4.49
C GLY A 8 -1.59 -16.33 4.09
N ASP A 9 -2.03 -15.51 5.06
CA ASP A 9 -2.48 -14.14 4.81
C ASP A 9 -1.31 -13.22 4.45
N LEU A 10 -0.12 -13.44 5.04
CA LEU A 10 1.10 -12.71 4.70
C LEU A 10 1.50 -12.97 3.25
N VAL A 11 1.64 -14.23 2.85
CA VAL A 11 2.00 -14.58 1.48
C VAL A 11 0.93 -14.10 0.47
N GLY A 12 -0.35 -14.22 0.82
CA GLY A 12 -1.44 -13.85 -0.07
C GLY A 12 -1.63 -12.34 -0.26
N ARG A 13 -1.49 -11.54 0.82
CA ARG A 13 -1.84 -10.09 0.79
C ARG A 13 -0.63 -9.17 0.83
N TRP A 14 0.50 -9.62 1.35
CA TRP A 14 1.70 -8.80 1.57
C TRP A 14 2.85 -9.12 0.60
N SER A 15 2.72 -10.13 -0.26
CA SER A 15 3.69 -10.41 -1.32
C SER A 15 3.75 -9.29 -2.36
N LEU A 16 4.96 -8.90 -2.77
CA LEU A 16 5.20 -7.96 -3.87
C LEU A 16 5.37 -8.73 -5.18
N SER A 17 4.70 -8.28 -6.24
CA SER A 17 5.00 -8.72 -7.61
C SER A 17 6.30 -8.08 -8.11
N PHE A 18 6.86 -8.59 -9.22
CA PHE A 18 8.04 -7.96 -9.83
C PHE A 18 7.81 -6.48 -10.19
N SER A 19 6.64 -6.14 -10.72
CA SER A 19 6.29 -4.73 -11.00
C SER A 19 6.19 -3.88 -9.73
N ASP A 20 5.74 -4.46 -8.61
CA ASP A 20 5.70 -3.74 -7.33
C ASP A 20 7.11 -3.49 -6.80
N ILE A 21 8.00 -4.48 -6.93
CA ILE A 21 9.41 -4.34 -6.54
C ILE A 21 10.08 -3.24 -7.35
N ASP A 22 9.90 -3.22 -8.68
CA ASP A 22 10.46 -2.18 -9.54
C ASP A 22 9.91 -0.79 -9.17
N PHE A 23 8.60 -0.69 -8.95
CA PHE A 23 7.94 0.54 -8.52
C PHE A 23 8.47 1.07 -7.18
N VAL A 24 8.68 0.17 -6.21
CA VAL A 24 9.25 0.54 -4.91
C VAL A 24 10.71 0.95 -5.05
N ASN A 25 11.50 0.21 -5.82
CA ASN A 25 12.94 0.45 -5.99
C ASN A 25 13.29 1.75 -6.72
N ASP A 26 12.37 2.29 -7.52
CA ASP A 26 12.47 3.62 -8.13
C ASP A 26 12.58 4.75 -7.08
N LYS A 27 12.15 4.49 -5.83
CA LYS A 27 12.23 5.48 -4.75
C LYS A 27 13.54 5.42 -3.97
N PRO A 28 13.93 6.53 -3.31
CA PRO A 28 15.03 6.53 -2.36
C PRO A 28 14.84 5.45 -1.29
N GLU A 29 15.94 4.81 -0.88
CA GLU A 29 15.92 3.68 0.06
C GLU A 29 15.09 3.93 1.32
N LEU A 30 15.24 5.13 1.93
CA LEU A 30 14.48 5.56 3.11
C LEU A 30 12.95 5.51 2.92
N ALA A 31 12.46 5.62 1.69
CA ALA A 31 11.03 5.63 1.39
C ALA A 31 10.50 4.24 0.97
N ARG A 32 11.36 3.28 0.64
CA ARG A 32 10.98 2.01 0.01
C ARG A 32 10.06 1.18 0.89
N LEU A 33 10.47 0.94 2.14
CA LEU A 33 9.69 0.11 3.06
C LEU A 33 8.33 0.75 3.37
N GLY A 34 8.29 2.04 3.66
CA GLY A 34 7.04 2.77 3.90
C GLY A 34 6.10 2.77 2.68
N LEU A 35 6.65 2.97 1.48
CA LEU A 35 5.88 2.89 0.23
C LEU A 35 5.31 1.48 0.00
N ALA A 36 6.12 0.43 0.20
CA ALA A 36 5.68 -0.96 0.03
C ALA A 36 4.56 -1.31 1.01
N VAL A 37 4.68 -0.88 2.27
CA VAL A 37 3.62 -1.03 3.27
C VAL A 37 2.34 -0.32 2.82
N HIS A 38 2.45 0.92 2.32
CA HIS A 38 1.30 1.68 1.85
C HIS A 38 0.59 1.00 0.67
N LEU A 39 1.37 0.46 -0.28
CA LEU A 39 0.89 -0.28 -1.44
C LEU A 39 0.11 -1.53 -1.03
N LYS A 40 0.70 -2.37 -0.17
CA LYS A 40 0.07 -3.64 0.24
C LYS A 40 -1.09 -3.43 1.18
N PHE A 41 -1.00 -2.46 2.08
CA PHE A 41 -2.12 -2.07 2.93
C PHE A 41 -3.32 -1.61 2.09
N PHE A 42 -3.10 -0.74 1.09
CA PHE A 42 -4.18 -0.32 0.19
C PHE A 42 -4.76 -1.48 -0.60
N THR A 43 -3.92 -2.36 -1.13
CA THR A 43 -4.39 -3.54 -1.90
C THR A 43 -5.21 -4.49 -1.03
N ALA A 44 -4.87 -4.64 0.25
CA ALA A 44 -5.57 -5.50 1.19
C ALA A 44 -6.87 -4.90 1.73
N HIS A 45 -6.93 -3.59 1.95
CA HIS A 45 -8.01 -2.93 2.68
C HIS A 45 -8.86 -1.95 1.85
N GLY A 46 -8.36 -1.48 0.71
CA GLY A 46 -9.03 -0.49 -0.16
C GLY A 46 -8.93 0.96 0.31
N PHE A 47 -8.17 1.24 1.37
CA PHE A 47 -7.86 2.59 1.85
C PHE A 47 -6.41 2.69 2.30
N PHE A 48 -5.91 3.92 2.43
CA PHE A 48 -4.50 4.19 2.73
C PHE A 48 -4.21 4.25 4.23
N VAL A 49 -2.97 3.90 4.60
CA VAL A 49 -2.48 4.00 5.98
C VAL A 49 -2.55 5.45 6.44
N GLN A 50 -3.08 5.68 7.63
CA GLN A 50 -3.13 7.02 8.24
C GLN A 50 -2.13 7.19 9.38
N ASP A 51 -1.78 6.09 10.07
CA ASP A 51 -0.87 6.08 11.20
C ASP A 51 -0.15 4.72 11.28
N HIS A 52 1.06 4.73 11.84
CA HIS A 52 1.89 3.53 12.03
C HIS A 52 1.18 2.44 12.85
N ALA A 53 0.35 2.79 13.83
CA ALA A 53 -0.33 1.83 14.68
C ALA A 53 -1.39 1.00 13.95
N ALA A 54 -1.82 1.42 12.75
CA ALA A 54 -2.77 0.67 11.93
C ALA A 54 -2.11 -0.50 11.17
N ILE A 55 -0.77 -0.55 11.12
CA ILE A 55 -0.02 -1.47 10.28
C ILE A 55 0.29 -2.76 11.07
N PRO A 56 -0.06 -3.95 10.55
CA PRO A 56 0.36 -5.21 11.14
C PRO A 56 1.90 -5.36 11.14
N ALA A 57 2.49 -5.58 12.31
CA ALA A 57 3.95 -5.72 12.46
C ALA A 57 4.52 -6.86 11.59
N ASP A 58 3.82 -8.00 11.53
CA ASP A 58 4.23 -9.14 10.71
C ASP A 58 4.33 -8.78 9.21
N GLY A 59 3.45 -7.89 8.74
CA GLY A 59 3.47 -7.40 7.37
C GLY A 59 4.67 -6.51 7.08
N VAL A 60 5.06 -5.68 8.05
CA VAL A 60 6.29 -4.85 7.95
C VAL A 60 7.53 -5.73 7.92
N LEU A 61 7.64 -6.71 8.84
CA LEU A 61 8.78 -7.63 8.90
C LEU A 61 8.93 -8.40 7.59
N TYR A 62 7.83 -8.94 7.07
CA TYR A 62 7.82 -9.69 5.82
C TYR A 62 8.28 -8.82 4.63
N LEU A 63 7.79 -7.59 4.52
CA LEU A 63 8.21 -6.67 3.46
C LEU A 63 9.67 -6.22 3.60
N ALA A 64 10.13 -6.03 4.83
CA ALA A 64 11.52 -5.68 5.11
C ALA A 64 12.46 -6.80 4.65
N GLU A 65 12.14 -8.06 4.99
CA GLU A 65 12.88 -9.24 4.52
C GLU A 65 12.87 -9.34 2.98
N LEU A 66 11.71 -9.16 2.35
CA LEU A 66 11.56 -9.24 0.89
C LEU A 66 12.37 -8.17 0.15
N LEU A 67 12.53 -6.98 0.75
CA LEU A 67 13.29 -5.86 0.19
C LEU A 67 14.76 -5.82 0.64
N GLY A 68 15.17 -6.68 1.56
CA GLY A 68 16.51 -6.67 2.16
C GLY A 68 16.79 -5.43 3.00
N LEU A 69 15.78 -4.93 3.71
CA LEU A 69 15.84 -3.74 4.57
C LEU A 69 15.61 -4.12 6.04
N GLU A 70 16.06 -3.26 6.95
CA GLU A 70 15.71 -3.35 8.37
C GLU A 70 14.25 -2.92 8.59
N ALA A 71 13.51 -3.61 9.44
CA ALA A 71 12.09 -3.30 9.67
C ALA A 71 11.88 -1.92 10.29
N GLU A 72 12.83 -1.47 11.10
CA GLU A 72 12.88 -0.15 11.72
C GLU A 72 12.97 0.98 10.68
N ALA A 73 13.38 0.67 9.44
CA ALA A 73 13.41 1.64 8.36
C ALA A 73 12.03 2.26 8.10
N VAL A 74 10.94 1.53 8.41
CA VAL A 74 9.55 2.02 8.27
C VAL A 74 9.33 3.31 9.06
N ASN A 75 9.99 3.48 10.21
CA ASN A 75 9.81 4.64 11.08
C ASN A 75 10.36 5.94 10.48
N HIS A 76 11.21 5.86 9.45
CA HIS A 76 11.69 7.04 8.72
C HIS A 76 10.64 7.57 7.74
N TYR A 77 9.55 6.83 7.52
CA TYR A 77 8.47 7.21 6.63
C TYR A 77 7.28 7.75 7.43
N ASP A 78 6.92 9.00 7.20
CA ASP A 78 5.71 9.59 7.78
C ASP A 78 4.52 9.30 6.85
N PHE A 79 3.55 8.51 7.32
CA PHE A 79 2.35 8.15 6.56
C PHE A 79 1.34 9.29 6.41
N SER A 80 1.53 10.41 7.11
CA SER A 80 0.60 11.53 7.17
C SER A 80 1.08 12.78 6.43
N ASP A 81 2.34 12.78 5.97
CA ASP A 81 2.98 13.95 5.35
C ASP A 81 2.56 14.19 3.88
N GLY A 82 3.12 15.24 3.29
CA GLY A 82 2.88 15.57 1.88
C GLY A 82 3.47 14.52 0.91
N THR A 83 4.57 13.88 1.29
CA THR A 83 5.24 12.84 0.50
C THR A 83 4.35 11.59 0.40
N ALA A 84 3.78 11.15 1.51
CA ALA A 84 2.84 10.04 1.57
C ALA A 84 1.62 10.29 0.69
N ARG A 85 1.05 11.48 0.71
CA ARG A 85 -0.07 11.84 -0.20
C ARG A 85 0.31 11.74 -1.66
N ARG A 86 1.52 12.16 -2.03
CA ARG A 86 2.04 12.00 -3.39
C ARG A 86 2.18 10.51 -3.73
N HIS A 87 2.76 9.73 -2.84
CA HIS A 87 2.89 8.28 -3.00
C HIS A 87 1.53 7.57 -3.11
N CYS A 88 0.49 7.99 -2.38
CA CYS A 88 -0.87 7.48 -2.57
C CYS A 88 -1.31 7.64 -4.04
N ALA A 89 -1.09 8.81 -4.62
CA ALA A 89 -1.46 9.08 -6.00
C ALA A 89 -0.63 8.26 -7.00
N GLU A 90 0.65 8.04 -6.73
CA GLU A 90 1.53 7.18 -7.53
C GLU A 90 1.11 5.70 -7.42
N ILE A 91 0.75 5.22 -6.23
CA ILE A 91 0.21 3.87 -6.00
C ILE A 91 -1.09 3.66 -6.77
N LEU A 92 -2.03 4.60 -6.72
CA LEU A 92 -3.27 4.49 -7.50
C LEU A 92 -2.98 4.36 -9.00
N GLN A 93 -2.03 5.14 -9.52
CA GLN A 93 -1.63 5.05 -10.93
C GLN A 93 -0.95 3.71 -11.25
N HIS A 94 -0.03 3.25 -10.41
CA HIS A 94 0.64 1.95 -10.54
C HIS A 94 -0.35 0.79 -10.58
N LEU A 95 -1.35 0.82 -9.70
CA LEU A 95 -2.43 -0.18 -9.65
C LEU A 95 -3.49 -0.01 -10.76
N GLY A 96 -3.33 0.98 -11.66
CA GLY A 96 -4.26 1.23 -12.76
C GLY A 96 -5.58 1.89 -12.35
N PHE A 97 -5.69 2.38 -11.11
CA PHE A 97 -6.85 3.17 -10.70
C PHE A 97 -6.86 4.51 -11.44
N ARG A 98 -8.04 4.83 -11.97
CA ARG A 98 -8.31 6.13 -12.57
C ARG A 98 -9.34 6.89 -11.76
N ARG A 99 -9.23 8.22 -11.74
CA ARG A 99 -10.25 9.08 -11.12
C ARG A 99 -11.61 8.83 -11.78
N LEU A 100 -12.62 8.64 -10.95
CA LEU A 100 -14.02 8.48 -11.36
C LEU A 100 -14.49 9.75 -12.09
N LYS A 101 -14.99 9.60 -13.32
CA LYS A 101 -15.56 10.67 -14.15
C LYS A 101 -17.08 10.71 -13.99
N ARG A 102 -17.69 11.79 -14.50
CA ARG A 102 -19.17 11.95 -14.47
C ARG A 102 -19.88 10.78 -15.15
N VAL A 103 -19.38 10.36 -16.31
CA VAL A 103 -19.91 9.21 -17.06
C VAL A 103 -19.86 7.92 -16.23
N ASP A 104 -18.80 7.70 -15.46
CA ASP A 104 -18.69 6.50 -14.61
C ASP A 104 -19.75 6.53 -13.50
N ARG A 105 -20.02 7.71 -12.91
CA ARG A 105 -21.10 7.88 -11.92
C ARG A 105 -22.47 7.63 -12.53
N GLU A 106 -22.74 8.17 -13.71
CA GLU A 106 -24.01 7.98 -14.43
C GLU A 106 -24.26 6.48 -14.71
N GLN A 107 -23.23 5.76 -15.17
CA GLN A 107 -23.29 4.31 -15.37
C GLN A 107 -23.53 3.55 -14.06
N GLN A 108 -22.81 3.93 -12.99
CA GLN A 108 -22.98 3.32 -11.67
C GLN A 108 -24.41 3.53 -11.13
N THR A 109 -24.95 4.75 -11.21
CA THR A 109 -26.33 5.04 -10.78
C THR A 109 -27.34 4.24 -11.59
N SER A 110 -27.16 4.14 -12.91
CA SER A 110 -28.04 3.32 -13.76
C SER A 110 -27.97 1.82 -13.43
N TRP A 111 -26.83 1.32 -12.97
CA TRP A 111 -26.66 -0.07 -12.57
C TRP A 111 -27.34 -0.36 -11.22
N ILE A 112 -27.16 0.51 -10.22
CA ILE A 112 -27.76 0.34 -8.88
C ILE A 112 -29.29 0.48 -8.91
N ALA A 113 -29.83 1.26 -9.85
CA ALA A 113 -31.27 1.46 -10.01
C ALA A 113 -31.99 0.28 -10.70
N LYS A 114 -31.28 -0.78 -11.11
CA LYS A 114 -31.85 -2.04 -11.59
C LYS A 114 -31.96 -3.05 -10.45
#